data_AF-A0AAE1C975-F1
#
_entry.id   AF-A0AAE1C975-F1
#
_cell.length_a   1.000
_cell.length_b   1.000
_cell.length_c   1.000
_cell.angle_alpha   90.00
_cell.angle_beta   90.00
_cell.angle_gamma   90.00
#
_symmetry.space_group_name_H-M   'P 1'
#
loop_
_entity.id
_entity.type
_entity.pdbx_description
1 polymer ?
#
loop_
_entity_poly.entity_id
_entity_poly.type
_entity_poly.pdbx_seq_one_letter_code
_entity_poly.pdbx_strand_id
1 'polypeptide(L)'
;MSSPELLHAYRRLMRAGLRAVQFSSPSRYAIRGHLRDAFRDKQGTFDPEGIRRTIWFLNAAAQERGLEHKILKNIVRVFCSRNQTIMHFPWRQHLTLGRVFEAGLQKHGPRYDTLKDNELEHYKRTIAMLNETMGICLR
;
A
#
# COMPACT_ATOMS: atom_id res chain seq x y z
N MET A 1 16.76 3.58 -18.40
CA MET A 1 16.42 2.47 -19.32
C MET A 1 15.44 1.57 -18.59
N SER A 2 14.15 1.53 -18.97
CA SER A 2 13.22 0.58 -18.32
C SER A 2 13.52 -0.81 -18.83
N SER A 3 14.15 -1.66 -18.00
CA SER A 3 14.35 -3.06 -18.37
C SER A 3 12.97 -3.73 -18.50
N PRO A 4 12.76 -4.61 -19.50
CA PRO A 4 11.50 -5.34 -19.64
C PRO A 4 11.17 -6.14 -18.36
N GLU A 5 12.20 -6.63 -17.67
CA GLU A 5 12.09 -7.33 -16.39
C GLU A 5 11.44 -6.48 -15.30
N LEU A 6 11.80 -5.20 -15.18
CA LEU A 6 11.23 -4.29 -14.20
C LEU A 6 9.75 -4.02 -14.47
N LEU A 7 9.36 -3.91 -15.75
CA LEU A 7 7.95 -3.79 -16.15
C LEU A 7 7.16 -5.06 -15.82
N HIS A 8 7.75 -6.24 -16.06
CA HIS A 8 7.11 -7.52 -15.72
C HIS A 8 6.95 -7.70 -14.21
N ALA A 9 7.98 -7.35 -13.43
CA ALA A 9 7.97 -7.37 -11.98
C ALA A 9 6.87 -6.46 -11.41
N TYR A 10 6.81 -5.20 -11.88
CA TYR A 10 5.77 -4.25 -11.52
C TYR A 10 4.37 -4.79 -11.81
N ARG A 11 4.14 -5.32 -13.02
CA ARG A 11 2.83 -5.87 -13.42
C ARG A 11 2.41 -7.07 -12.56
N ARG A 12 3.36 -7.96 -12.22
CA ARG A 12 3.08 -9.13 -11.37
C ARG A 12 2.72 -8.71 -9.95
N LEU A 13 3.51 -7.81 -9.34
CA LEU A 13 3.23 -7.25 -8.01
C LEU A 13 1.89 -6.51 -7.98
N MET A 14 1.62 -5.70 -9.00
CA MET A 14 0.35 -4.96 -9.11
C MET A 14 -0.85 -5.92 -9.12
N ARG A 15 -0.80 -6.97 -9.95
CA ARG A 15 -1.89 -7.98 -10.02
C ARG A 15 -2.04 -8.73 -8.70
N ALA A 16 -0.93 -9.14 -8.08
CA ALA A 16 -0.96 -9.85 -6.80
C ALA A 16 -1.53 -8.98 -5.67
N GLY A 17 -1.08 -7.72 -5.56
CA GLY A 17 -1.56 -6.78 -4.54
C GLY A 17 -3.04 -6.44 -4.69
N LEU A 18 -3.53 -6.26 -5.93
CA LEU A 18 -4.95 -6.03 -6.18
C LEU A 18 -5.82 -7.23 -5.79
N ARG A 19 -5.35 -8.46 -6.06
CA ARG A 19 -6.02 -9.70 -5.62
C ARG A 19 -5.99 -9.85 -4.10
N ALA A 20 -4.86 -9.55 -3.46
CA ALA A 20 -4.69 -9.63 -2.01
C ALA A 20 -5.70 -8.77 -1.24
N VAL A 21 -6.07 -7.62 -1.83
CA VAL A 21 -7.07 -6.72 -1.24
C VAL A 21 -8.44 -6.83 -1.91
N GLN A 22 -8.66 -7.89 -2.69
CA GLN A 22 -9.94 -8.22 -3.32
C GLN A 22 -10.54 -7.05 -4.11
N PHE A 23 -9.69 -6.21 -4.72
CA PHE A 23 -10.11 -5.01 -5.46
C PHE A 23 -10.98 -4.02 -4.67
N SER A 24 -10.94 -4.05 -3.34
CA SER A 24 -11.73 -3.18 -2.48
C SER A 24 -11.28 -1.71 -2.57
N SER A 25 -12.24 -0.80 -2.47
CA SER A 25 -12.00 0.64 -2.34
C SER A 25 -12.01 1.02 -0.85
N PRO A 26 -11.06 1.83 -0.32
CA PRO A 26 -10.04 2.62 -1.01
C PRO A 26 -8.70 1.89 -1.24
N SER A 27 -8.52 0.71 -0.66
CA SER A 27 -7.27 -0.03 -0.58
C SER A 27 -6.60 -0.33 -1.95
N ARG A 28 -7.38 -0.58 -3.00
CA ARG A 28 -6.86 -0.76 -4.36
C ARG A 28 -6.09 0.46 -4.86
N TYR A 29 -6.52 1.67 -4.48
CA TYR A 29 -5.87 2.92 -4.87
C TYR A 29 -4.61 3.15 -4.03
N ALA A 30 -4.67 2.79 -2.74
CA ALA A 30 -3.52 2.80 -1.85
C ALA A 30 -2.36 1.96 -2.40
N ILE A 31 -2.60 0.68 -2.72
CA ILE A 31 -1.57 -0.21 -3.27
C ILE A 31 -1.03 0.31 -4.61
N ARG A 32 -1.90 0.85 -5.47
CA ARG A 32 -1.48 1.41 -6.74
C ARG A 32 -0.54 2.60 -6.58
N GLY A 33 -0.90 3.53 -5.70
CA GLY A 33 -0.07 4.70 -5.37
C GLY A 33 1.27 4.25 -4.80
N HIS A 34 1.23 3.40 -3.77
CA HIS A 34 2.41 2.85 -3.11
C HIS A 34 3.39 2.18 -4.07
N LEU A 35 2.91 1.26 -4.92
CA LEU A 35 3.76 0.59 -5.91
C LEU A 35 4.31 1.59 -6.94
N ARG A 36 3.53 2.59 -7.35
CA ARG A 36 4.01 3.60 -8.29
C ARG A 36 5.12 4.43 -7.69
N ASP A 37 4.98 4.83 -6.44
CA ASP A 37 5.99 5.62 -5.72
C ASP A 37 7.26 4.80 -5.49
N ALA A 38 7.11 3.54 -5.08
CA ALA A 38 8.23 2.62 -4.88
C ALA A 38 9.05 2.38 -6.15
N PHE A 39 8.38 2.19 -7.31
CA PHE A 39 9.07 1.96 -8.59
C PHE A 39 9.56 3.26 -9.27
N ARG A 40 9.07 4.43 -8.84
CA ARG A 40 9.52 5.73 -9.37
C ARG A 40 10.74 6.27 -8.62
N ASP A 41 10.99 5.79 -7.41
CA ASP A 41 12.18 6.13 -6.65
C ASP A 41 13.47 5.69 -7.39
N LYS A 42 14.35 6.65 -7.66
CA LYS A 42 15.59 6.44 -8.41
C LYS A 42 16.69 5.78 -7.59
N GLN A 43 16.54 5.74 -6.26
CA GLN A 43 17.53 5.16 -5.34
C GLN A 43 17.25 3.68 -5.03
N GLY A 44 16.15 3.11 -5.54
CA GLY A 44 15.77 1.73 -5.29
C GLY A 44 16.69 0.72 -6.00
N THR A 45 17.20 -0.26 -5.26
CA THR A 45 17.87 -1.44 -5.83
C THR A 45 16.82 -2.45 -6.30
N PHE A 46 16.98 -2.97 -7.52
CA PHE A 46 16.12 -4.03 -8.04
C PHE A 46 16.57 -5.39 -7.52
N ASP A 47 15.80 -5.98 -6.60
CA ASP A 47 16.01 -7.34 -6.10
C ASP A 47 14.92 -8.29 -6.65
N PRO A 48 15.24 -9.14 -7.64
CA PRO A 48 14.26 -10.04 -8.25
C PRO A 48 13.76 -11.12 -7.27
N GLU A 49 14.60 -11.56 -6.33
CA GLU A 49 14.25 -12.62 -5.39
C GLU A 49 13.34 -12.11 -4.28
N GLY A 50 13.62 -10.92 -3.75
CA GLY A 50 12.73 -10.24 -2.82
C GLY A 50 11.36 -9.93 -3.43
N ILE A 51 11.32 -9.56 -4.72
CA ILE A 51 10.06 -9.39 -5.46
C ILE A 51 9.30 -10.73 -5.56
N ARG A 52 9.99 -11.83 -5.85
CA ARG A 52 9.37 -13.17 -5.93
C ARG A 52 8.73 -13.56 -4.60
N ARG A 53 9.44 -13.37 -3.49
CA ARG A 53 8.94 -13.62 -2.12
C ARG A 53 7.76 -12.71 -1.76
N THR A 54 7.82 -11.44 -2.17
CA THR A 54 6.72 -10.49 -1.97
C THR A 54 5.47 -10.91 -2.73
N ILE A 55 5.61 -11.43 -3.96
CA ILE A 55 4.48 -11.98 -4.72
C ILE A 55 3.86 -13.18 -3.98
N TRP A 56 4.69 -14.07 -3.41
CA TRP A 56 4.20 -15.20 -2.62
C TRP A 56 3.43 -14.72 -1.38
N PHE A 57 3.98 -13.75 -0.64
CA PHE A 57 3.32 -13.13 0.50
C PHE A 57 1.95 -12.53 0.13
N LEU A 58 1.87 -11.80 -0.99
CA LEU A 58 0.61 -11.21 -1.45
C LEU A 58 -0.41 -12.26 -1.90
N ASN A 59 0.04 -13.34 -2.55
CA ASN A 59 -0.84 -14.44 -2.93
C ASN A 59 -1.37 -15.18 -1.69
N ALA A 60 -0.53 -15.42 -0.68
CA ALA A 60 -0.95 -16.00 0.60
C ALA A 60 -1.99 -15.12 1.30
N ALA A 61 -1.76 -13.80 1.34
CA ALA A 61 -2.71 -12.81 1.87
C ALA A 61 -4.04 -12.76 1.11
N ALA A 62 -4.06 -13.17 -0.17
CA ALA A 62 -5.27 -13.25 -0.98
C ALA A 62 -6.07 -14.53 -0.73
N GLN A 63 -5.37 -15.65 -0.50
CA GLN A 63 -5.95 -16.97 -0.37
C GLN A 63 -6.57 -17.19 1.01
N GLU A 64 -5.91 -16.74 2.07
CA GLU A 64 -6.34 -16.99 3.45
C GLU A 64 -6.38 -15.70 4.28
N ARG A 65 -7.23 -15.68 5.31
CA ARG A 65 -7.27 -14.60 6.33
C ARG A 65 -6.20 -14.81 7.41
N GLY A 66 -4.98 -15.10 6.98
CA GLY A 66 -3.82 -15.36 7.82
C GLY A 66 -3.17 -14.12 8.41
N LEU A 67 -1.93 -14.27 8.89
CA LEU A 67 -1.13 -13.16 9.40
C LEU A 67 -0.76 -12.20 8.27
N GLU A 68 -0.46 -12.71 7.09
CA GLU A 68 -0.11 -11.96 5.87
C GLU A 68 -1.24 -10.99 5.50
N HIS A 69 -2.49 -11.45 5.55
CA HIS A 69 -3.65 -10.62 5.31
C HIS A 69 -3.80 -9.51 6.37
N LYS A 70 -3.58 -9.84 7.65
CA LYS A 70 -3.65 -8.85 8.75
C LYS A 70 -2.55 -7.80 8.64
N ILE A 71 -1.32 -8.22 8.31
CA ILE A 71 -0.17 -7.35 8.08
C ILE A 71 -0.46 -6.42 6.90
N LEU A 72 -0.85 -6.97 5.75
CA LEU A 72 -1.18 -6.19 4.56
C LEU A 72 -2.30 -5.18 4.84
N LYS A 73 -3.35 -5.59 5.56
CA LYS A 73 -4.44 -4.70 5.97
C LYS A 73 -3.94 -3.55 6.85
N ASN A 74 -3.00 -3.80 7.76
CA ASN A 74 -2.42 -2.76 8.59
C ASN A 74 -1.59 -1.78 7.74
N ILE A 75 -0.71 -2.29 6.87
CA ILE A 75 0.10 -1.45 5.98
C ILE A 75 -0.78 -0.55 5.12
N VAL A 76 -1.82 -1.12 4.49
CA VAL A 76 -2.76 -0.35 3.67
C VAL A 76 -3.51 0.69 4.50
N ARG A 77 -3.90 0.36 5.74
CA ARG A 77 -4.54 1.30 6.65
C ARG A 77 -3.63 2.49 6.96
N VAL A 78 -2.37 2.24 7.32
CA VAL A 78 -1.38 3.29 7.61
C VAL A 78 -1.12 4.14 6.36
N PHE A 79 -0.97 3.52 5.19
CA PHE A 79 -0.77 4.23 3.94
C PHE A 79 -1.97 5.12 3.58
N CYS A 80 -3.19 4.59 3.72
CA CYS A 80 -4.41 5.37 3.53
C CYS A 80 -4.46 6.57 4.48
N SER A 81 -4.11 6.38 5.75
CA SER A 81 -4.08 7.45 6.75
C SER A 81 -3.12 8.57 6.36
N ARG A 82 -1.92 8.22 5.90
CA ARG A 82 -0.89 9.19 5.50
C ARG A 82 -1.22 9.92 4.21
N ASN A 83 -1.86 9.24 3.26
CA ASN A 83 -2.14 9.76 1.92
C ASN A 83 -3.60 10.20 1.74
N GLN A 84 -4.32 10.55 2.83
CA GLN A 84 -5.71 11.02 2.77
C GLN A 84 -5.92 12.18 1.80
N THR A 85 -4.91 13.01 1.55
CA THR A 85 -4.94 14.11 0.57
C THR A 85 -4.69 13.69 -0.88
N ILE A 86 -4.13 12.49 -1.13
CA ILE A 86 -3.65 12.04 -2.46
C ILE A 86 -4.43 10.82 -2.97
N MET A 87 -5.48 10.36 -2.25
CA MET A 87 -6.39 9.34 -2.75
C MET A 87 -7.10 9.90 -3.99
N HIS A 88 -6.54 9.60 -5.18
CA HIS A 88 -7.13 9.91 -6.48
C HIS A 88 -8.44 9.12 -6.65
N PHE A 89 -9.50 9.60 -6.00
CA PHE A 89 -10.85 9.20 -6.36
C PHE A 89 -11.09 9.70 -7.80
N PRO A 90 -11.77 8.93 -8.66
CA PRO A 90 -12.25 9.47 -9.93
C PRO A 90 -12.99 10.79 -9.65
N TRP A 91 -12.74 11.83 -10.43
CA TRP A 91 -13.34 13.16 -10.25
C TRP A 91 -14.88 13.12 -10.09
N ARG A 92 -15.54 12.11 -10.66
CA ARG A 92 -16.98 11.82 -10.48
C ARG A 92 -17.36 11.47 -9.04
N GLN A 93 -16.51 10.72 -8.34
CA GLN A 93 -16.66 10.44 -6.91
C GLN A 93 -16.30 11.67 -6.05
N HIS A 94 -15.40 12.56 -6.50
CA HIS A 94 -15.22 13.85 -5.81
C HIS A 94 -16.50 14.71 -5.81
N LEU A 95 -17.38 14.62 -6.80
CA LEU A 95 -18.63 15.40 -6.81
C LEU A 95 -19.69 14.84 -5.85
N THR A 96 -19.80 13.50 -5.72
CA THR A 96 -20.81 12.85 -4.87
C THR A 96 -20.30 12.58 -3.46
N LEU A 97 -19.07 12.10 -3.32
CA LEU A 97 -18.40 11.88 -2.03
C LEU A 97 -17.70 13.14 -1.53
N GLY A 98 -17.29 14.11 -2.35
CA GLY A 98 -16.62 15.33 -1.84
C GLY A 98 -17.49 16.10 -0.86
N ARG A 99 -18.80 16.26 -1.12
CA ARG A 99 -19.70 16.86 -0.12
C ARG A 99 -19.88 16.00 1.14
N VAL A 100 -19.84 14.67 1.02
CA VAL A 100 -19.99 13.73 2.15
C VAL A 100 -18.69 13.57 2.93
N PHE A 101 -17.54 13.68 2.28
CA PHE A 101 -16.20 13.65 2.88
C PHE A 101 -15.88 15.01 3.50
N GLU A 102 -16.23 16.15 2.88
CA GLU A 102 -16.11 17.48 3.48
C GLU A 102 -17.07 17.64 4.68
N ALA A 103 -18.34 17.24 4.54
CA ALA A 103 -19.28 17.23 5.67
C ALA A 103 -18.93 16.18 6.74
N GLY A 104 -18.28 15.09 6.34
CA GLY A 104 -17.79 14.02 7.22
C GLY A 104 -16.51 14.40 7.97
N LEU A 105 -15.56 15.07 7.30
CA LEU A 105 -14.33 15.63 7.88
C LEU A 105 -14.63 16.76 8.86
N GLN A 106 -15.72 17.51 8.65
CA GLN A 106 -16.18 18.54 9.59
C GLN A 106 -16.91 17.98 10.82
N LYS A 107 -17.55 16.81 10.73
CA LYS A 107 -18.30 16.19 11.85
C LYS A 107 -17.54 15.10 12.60
N HIS A 108 -16.63 14.41 11.92
CA HIS A 108 -15.67 13.49 12.49
C HIS A 108 -14.29 13.95 11.99
N GLY A 109 -13.45 14.45 12.90
CA GLY A 109 -12.03 14.70 12.60
C GLY A 109 -11.37 13.47 11.95
N PRO A 110 -10.17 13.61 11.35
CA PRO A 110 -9.55 12.56 10.54
C PRO A 110 -9.75 11.21 11.22
N ARG A 111 -10.49 10.30 10.58
CA ARG A 111 -10.98 9.04 11.18
C ARG A 111 -9.85 8.05 11.53
N TYR A 112 -8.63 8.52 11.42
CA TYR A 112 -7.38 7.87 11.71
C TYR A 112 -6.53 8.93 12.41
N ASP A 113 -6.15 8.67 13.66
CA ASP A 113 -5.28 9.57 14.41
C ASP A 113 -4.04 9.87 13.57
N THR A 114 -3.70 11.15 13.43
CA THR A 114 -2.45 11.56 12.81
C THR A 114 -1.32 10.91 13.63
N LEU A 115 -0.72 9.84 13.09
CA LEU A 115 0.37 9.13 13.74
C LEU A 115 1.43 10.14 14.15
N LYS A 116 1.80 10.14 15.43
CA LYS A 116 2.90 10.99 15.91
C LYS A 116 4.18 10.57 15.20
N ASP A 117 5.10 11.50 14.99
CA ASP A 117 6.35 11.22 14.27
C ASP A 117 7.11 10.02 14.87
N ASN A 118 7.14 9.91 16.19
CA ASN A 118 7.77 8.77 16.90
C ASN A 118 7.09 7.42 16.60
N GLU A 119 5.76 7.38 16.54
CA GLU A 119 5.00 6.16 16.25
C GLU A 119 5.24 5.71 14.80
N LEU A 120 5.39 6.67 13.89
CA LEU A 120 5.73 6.40 12.50
C LEU A 120 7.14 5.84 12.35
N GLU A 121 8.11 6.35 13.11
CA GLU A 121 9.47 5.81 13.12
C GLU A 121 9.50 4.37 13.65
N HIS A 122 8.77 4.07 14.73
CA HIS A 122 8.63 2.71 15.22
C HIS A 122 8.01 1.78 14.17
N TYR A 123 6.94 2.23 13.51
CA TYR A 123 6.31 1.48 12.42
C TYR A 123 7.28 1.20 11.27
N LYS A 124 8.03 2.20 10.80
CA LYS A 124 9.04 2.03 9.74
C LYS A 124 10.11 1.02 10.15
N ARG A 125 10.57 1.07 11.40
CA ARG A 125 11.54 0.12 11.93
C ARG A 125 10.98 -1.30 11.95
N THR A 126 9.71 -1.49 12.34
CA THR A 126 9.05 -2.81 12.29
C THR A 126 8.95 -3.34 10.87
N ILE A 127 8.59 -2.50 9.89
CA ILE A 127 8.55 -2.92 8.48
C ILE A 127 9.95 -3.27 7.97
N ALA A 128 10.99 -2.52 8.36
CA ALA A 128 12.37 -2.86 7.99
C ALA A 128 12.79 -4.22 8.55
N MET A 129 12.52 -4.51 9.83
CA MET A 129 12.81 -5.82 10.44
C MET A 129 11.99 -6.95 9.78
N LEU A 130 10.74 -6.68 9.38
CA LEU A 130 9.91 -7.63 8.66
C LEU A 130 10.50 -7.98 7.29
N ASN A 131 11.01 -6.97 6.58
CA ASN A 131 11.68 -7.17 5.30
C ASN A 131 12.96 -7.98 5.46
N GLU A 132 13.76 -7.69 6.49
CA GLU A 132 15.01 -8.41 6.76
C GLU A 132 14.74 -9.88 7.11
N THR A 133 13.76 -10.15 7.97
CA THR A 133 13.42 -11.52 8.42
C THR A 133 12.80 -12.38 7.32
N MET A 134 11.87 -11.84 6.52
CA MET A 134 11.19 -12.58 5.45
C MET A 134 11.85 -12.43 4.08
N GLY A 135 12.86 -11.56 3.95
CA GLY A 135 13.48 -11.20 2.68
C GLY A 135 12.48 -10.67 1.66
N ILE A 136 11.49 -9.88 2.11
CA ILE A 136 10.47 -9.27 1.26
C ILE A 136 10.74 -7.78 1.07
N CYS A 137 10.10 -7.18 0.08
CA CYS A 137 10.31 -5.78 -0.30
C CYS A 137 9.04 -4.94 -0.05
N LEU A 138 8.63 -4.80 1.21
CA LEU A 138 7.54 -3.90 1.60
C LEU A 138 8.12 -2.54 2.01
N ARG A 139 7.71 -1.44 1.37
CA ARG A 139 8.17 -0.09 1.72
C ARG A 139 7.17 0.69 2.57
#